data_AF-A0A976ILM1-F1
#
_entry.id   AF-A0A976ILM1-F1
#
_cell.length_a   1.000
_cell.length_b   1.000
_cell.length_c   1.000
_cell.angle_alpha   90.00
_cell.angle_beta   90.00
_cell.angle_gamma   90.00
#
_symmetry.space_group_name_H-M   'P 1'
#
loop_
_entity.id
_entity.type
_entity.pdbx_description
1 polymer ?
#
loop_
_entity_poly.entity_id
_entity_poly.type
_entity_poly.pdbx_seq_one_letter_code
_entity_poly.pdbx_strand_id
1 'polypeptide(L)'
;MKSSSLPVRLALLFGAVFALEDVKSTIAVFGNLGNYKLDPSVQHIPVDPNDQRLRPPPAMIPATFLIHIGSSVFRDGVRCGKTIFTALKRAVKPDRFRFGIVEQLLDTDPKCLDEYCKLAAIEWPQDTECRYKNFIQVNPRPAAEASGCTTARHLQQQMIQDEEFCLQVDGHSIFTNGWDEIMLNEWKRIDNEMAILSVYPHDLHDFVKENGDNNAPDWIPHLCTIVKGGNGLARIGSASIIHGSKFPQLSALWGGGLSFGKCHAERNVPIDSHTPWLWDGEEFVRAANFWTHGYDIYSPSRLGTVMYHNYSAKPANFWKSSVDPAVKALNTERSHNRVRLQLGIDFKGQVDASELDKYQFGSARSLHEFFQFAKVRLDGFMNETNSCQQLHWVPYSNATVVEAIVANGWKMKTLDPAVYDHDIAKAPQAQQGNRQKAAVDEVAPSQDMTETGAGEAEVVVTPLDVGTERNDGGGNDRPIMRHVQPESGRPVETFGFMAWGFLAVVLAVLFVMLSNDRISHAIRQNFVSPQHRSRD
;
A
#
# COMPACT_ATOMS: atom_id res chain seq x y z
N MET A 1 -54.62 -24.82 -46.20
CA MET A 1 -54.42 -23.50 -45.57
C MET A 1 -54.56 -23.68 -44.07
N LYS A 2 -53.44 -23.79 -43.35
CA LYS A 2 -53.41 -23.89 -41.89
C LYS A 2 -52.62 -22.71 -41.34
N SER A 3 -53.31 -21.96 -40.49
CA SER A 3 -52.84 -20.84 -39.69
C SER A 3 -51.77 -21.30 -38.70
N SER A 4 -50.68 -20.55 -38.62
CA SER A 4 -49.66 -20.67 -37.57
C SER A 4 -49.34 -19.27 -37.04
N SER A 5 -49.77 -19.03 -35.81
CA SER A 5 -49.47 -17.86 -34.99
C SER A 5 -48.01 -17.90 -34.50
N LEU A 6 -47.27 -16.82 -34.72
CA LEU A 6 -45.95 -16.58 -34.10
C LEU A 6 -46.15 -16.00 -32.68
N PRO A 7 -45.46 -16.49 -31.65
CA PRO A 7 -45.39 -15.79 -30.37
C PRO A 7 -44.24 -14.77 -30.42
N VAL A 8 -44.59 -13.49 -30.22
CA VAL A 8 -43.65 -12.40 -29.95
C VAL A 8 -43.00 -12.68 -28.59
N ARG A 9 -41.68 -12.96 -28.58
CA ARG A 9 -40.90 -13.03 -27.35
C ARG A 9 -40.53 -11.60 -26.92
N LEU A 10 -41.15 -11.16 -25.83
CA LEU A 10 -40.81 -9.95 -25.11
C LEU A 10 -39.43 -10.15 -24.45
N ALA A 11 -38.40 -9.50 -24.98
CA ALA A 11 -37.09 -9.45 -24.36
C ALA A 11 -37.14 -8.48 -23.17
N LEU A 12 -37.23 -9.03 -21.95
CA LEU A 12 -37.01 -8.28 -20.72
C LEU A 12 -35.52 -7.93 -20.62
N LEU A 13 -35.21 -6.66 -20.89
CA LEU A 13 -33.96 -6.01 -20.48
C LEU A 13 -33.92 -5.98 -18.94
N PHE A 14 -33.36 -7.03 -18.33
CA PHE A 14 -32.93 -6.96 -16.94
C PHE A 14 -31.67 -6.09 -16.88
N GLY A 15 -31.85 -4.79 -16.72
CA GLY A 15 -30.84 -3.94 -16.12
C GLY A 15 -30.64 -4.43 -14.69
N ALA A 16 -29.47 -4.98 -14.39
CA ALA A 16 -29.10 -5.35 -13.03
C ALA A 16 -28.93 -4.08 -12.21
N VAL A 17 -30.02 -3.59 -11.62
CA VAL A 17 -29.94 -2.75 -10.43
C VAL A 17 -29.55 -3.69 -9.29
N PHE A 18 -28.25 -3.86 -9.09
CA PHE A 18 -27.76 -4.37 -7.81
C PHE A 18 -28.29 -3.42 -6.74
N ALA A 19 -29.15 -3.91 -5.85
CA ALA A 19 -29.43 -3.21 -4.61
C ALA A 19 -28.06 -2.97 -3.95
N LEU A 20 -27.66 -1.70 -3.87
CA LEU A 20 -26.44 -1.27 -3.18
C LEU A 20 -26.61 -1.67 -1.71
N GLU A 21 -26.17 -2.87 -1.35
CA GLU A 21 -25.74 -3.10 0.02
C GLU A 21 -24.75 -2.00 0.39
N ASP A 22 -24.85 -1.47 1.61
CA ASP A 22 -23.92 -0.45 2.07
C ASP A 22 -22.49 -1.04 2.06
N VAL A 23 -21.74 -0.70 1.01
CA VAL A 23 -20.33 -1.11 0.78
C VAL A 23 -19.35 -0.20 1.51
N LYS A 24 -19.85 0.79 2.26
CA LYS A 24 -19.01 1.70 3.02
C LYS A 24 -18.19 0.97 4.06
N SER A 25 -16.99 1.48 4.28
CA SER A 25 -16.06 0.98 5.26
C SER A 25 -15.46 2.15 6.05
N THR A 26 -14.73 1.84 7.12
CA THR A 26 -14.02 2.84 7.91
C THR A 26 -12.56 2.48 7.98
N ILE A 27 -11.68 3.43 7.72
CA ILE A 27 -10.24 3.26 7.84
C ILE A 27 -9.73 3.94 9.10
N ALA A 28 -8.96 3.20 9.89
CA ALA A 28 -8.14 3.70 10.99
C ALA A 28 -6.71 3.90 10.49
N VAL A 29 -6.23 5.14 10.54
CA VAL A 29 -4.90 5.48 10.03
C VAL A 29 -3.83 4.99 11.00
N PHE A 30 -2.80 4.34 10.47
CA PHE A 30 -1.66 3.94 11.30
C PHE A 30 -0.86 5.16 11.75
N GLY A 31 -0.50 5.23 13.04
CA GLY A 31 0.32 6.31 13.59
C GLY A 31 -0.42 7.65 13.81
N ASN A 32 -1.68 7.75 13.41
CA ASN A 32 -2.54 8.93 13.63
C ASN A 32 -3.93 8.47 14.06
N LEU A 33 -4.54 9.09 15.08
CA LEU A 33 -5.87 8.70 15.60
C LEU A 33 -7.04 9.10 14.66
N GLY A 34 -6.75 9.50 13.41
CA GLY A 34 -7.75 9.85 12.41
C GLY A 34 -8.49 8.62 11.88
N ASN A 35 -9.81 8.75 11.73
CA ASN A 35 -10.65 7.77 11.05
C ASN A 35 -11.34 8.43 9.85
N TYR A 36 -11.39 7.74 8.72
CA TYR A 36 -12.11 8.19 7.53
C TYR A 36 -13.19 7.18 7.12
N LYS A 37 -14.30 7.69 6.58
CA LYS A 37 -15.29 6.87 5.89
C LYS A 37 -14.86 6.71 4.45
N LEU A 38 -14.92 5.48 3.96
CA LEU A 38 -14.64 5.12 2.59
C LEU A 38 -15.93 4.60 1.95
N ASP A 39 -16.17 4.99 0.71
CA ASP A 39 -17.31 4.59 -0.11
C ASP A 39 -16.79 4.12 -1.48
N PRO A 40 -16.51 2.81 -1.62
CA PRO A 40 -16.08 2.24 -2.89
C PRO A 40 -17.08 2.41 -4.04
N SER A 41 -18.36 2.73 -3.77
CA SER A 41 -19.36 2.90 -4.83
C SER A 41 -19.15 4.15 -5.68
N VAL A 42 -18.40 5.14 -5.16
CA VAL A 42 -18.10 6.40 -5.86
C VAL A 42 -16.65 6.52 -6.33
N GLN A 43 -15.80 5.53 -6.02
CA GLN A 43 -14.36 5.63 -6.27
C GLN A 43 -13.98 5.71 -7.76
N HIS A 44 -14.88 5.35 -8.68
CA HIS A 44 -14.69 5.48 -10.13
C HIS A 44 -15.35 6.72 -10.74
N ILE A 45 -15.95 7.57 -9.91
CA ILE A 45 -16.56 8.83 -10.35
C ILE A 45 -15.52 9.93 -10.12
N PRO A 46 -15.01 10.60 -11.18
CA PRO A 46 -14.11 11.73 -11.02
C PRO A 46 -14.70 12.83 -10.14
N VAL A 47 -13.83 13.54 -9.42
CA VAL A 47 -14.23 14.66 -8.56
C VAL A 47 -14.63 15.90 -9.35
N ASP A 48 -14.06 16.09 -10.55
CA ASP A 48 -14.43 17.21 -11.43
C ASP A 48 -15.87 17.01 -11.94
N PRO A 49 -16.78 17.98 -11.72
CA PRO A 49 -18.16 17.92 -12.21
C PRO A 49 -18.28 17.69 -13.72
N ASN A 50 -17.31 18.16 -14.51
CA ASN A 50 -17.30 18.00 -15.97
C ASN A 50 -16.97 16.57 -16.40
N ASP A 51 -16.27 15.81 -15.54
CA ASP A 51 -15.78 14.46 -15.83
C ASP A 51 -16.63 13.37 -15.19
N GLN A 52 -17.72 13.70 -14.48
CA GLN A 52 -18.55 12.73 -13.74
C GLN A 52 -19.10 11.57 -14.58
N ARG A 53 -19.12 11.69 -15.92
CA ARG A 53 -19.55 10.63 -16.85
C ARG A 53 -18.40 9.71 -17.30
N LEU A 54 -17.14 10.11 -17.11
CA LEU A 54 -15.98 9.32 -17.48
C LEU A 54 -15.80 8.16 -16.51
N ARG A 55 -15.36 7.01 -17.03
CA ARG A 55 -15.08 5.80 -16.25
C ARG A 55 -13.79 5.18 -16.76
N PRO A 56 -13.08 4.38 -15.93
CA PRO A 56 -11.99 3.56 -16.42
C PRO A 56 -12.46 2.55 -17.49
N PRO A 57 -11.55 1.96 -18.28
CA PRO A 57 -11.88 0.88 -19.19
C PRO A 57 -12.44 -0.32 -18.41
N PRO A 58 -13.58 -0.91 -18.82
CA PRO A 58 -14.21 -2.00 -18.07
C PRO A 58 -13.35 -3.27 -18.07
N ALA A 59 -13.48 -4.07 -17.03
CA ALA A 59 -12.69 -5.29 -16.87
C ALA A 59 -13.07 -6.37 -17.90
N MET A 60 -12.07 -6.91 -18.58
CA MET A 60 -12.20 -7.96 -19.58
C MET A 60 -11.45 -9.20 -19.10
N ILE A 61 -12.06 -10.38 -19.20
CA ILE A 61 -11.38 -11.65 -18.93
C ILE A 61 -11.68 -12.59 -20.08
N PRO A 62 -10.67 -13.03 -20.85
CA PRO A 62 -10.90 -13.99 -21.93
C PRO A 62 -11.36 -15.33 -21.36
N ALA A 63 -12.03 -16.15 -22.18
CA ALA A 63 -12.54 -17.46 -21.74
C ALA A 63 -11.42 -18.42 -21.30
N THR A 64 -10.27 -18.31 -21.97
CA THR A 64 -9.06 -19.11 -21.72
C THR A 64 -7.87 -18.19 -21.55
N PHE A 65 -7.07 -18.41 -20.52
CA PHE A 65 -5.87 -17.65 -20.24
C PHE A 65 -4.95 -18.39 -19.27
N LEU A 66 -3.71 -17.92 -19.20
CA LEU A 66 -2.73 -18.30 -18.20
C LEU A 66 -2.48 -17.16 -17.22
N ILE A 67 -1.98 -17.51 -16.03
CA ILE A 67 -1.53 -16.58 -14.99
C ILE A 67 -0.05 -16.83 -14.73
N HIS A 68 0.77 -15.80 -14.92
CA HIS A 68 2.15 -15.81 -14.47
C HIS A 68 2.21 -15.54 -12.96
N ILE A 69 2.90 -16.38 -12.20
CA ILE A 69 3.14 -16.18 -10.77
C ILE A 69 4.66 -16.01 -10.56
N GLY A 70 5.07 -14.76 -10.36
CA GLY A 70 6.46 -14.39 -10.19
C GLY A 70 6.85 -14.31 -8.71
N SER A 71 7.99 -14.89 -8.36
CA SER A 71 8.57 -14.72 -7.02
C SER A 71 10.08 -14.58 -7.05
N SER A 72 10.60 -13.66 -6.24
CA SER A 72 12.03 -13.41 -6.05
C SER A 72 12.45 -13.87 -4.66
N VAL A 73 13.39 -14.80 -4.59
CA VAL A 73 13.71 -15.53 -3.35
C VAL A 73 15.19 -15.50 -3.06
N PHE A 74 15.56 -14.99 -1.89
CA PHE A 74 16.95 -14.98 -1.42
C PHE A 74 17.14 -16.03 -0.33
N ARG A 75 17.79 -17.15 -0.68
CA ARG A 75 18.22 -18.22 0.24
C ARG A 75 17.11 -18.77 1.15
N ASP A 76 15.89 -18.90 0.64
CA ASP A 76 14.69 -19.27 1.41
C ASP A 76 13.85 -20.36 0.72
N GLY A 77 14.52 -21.39 0.19
CA GLY A 77 13.87 -22.41 -0.64
C GLY A 77 12.79 -23.23 0.05
N VAL A 78 12.88 -23.46 1.38
CA VAL A 78 11.86 -24.23 2.12
C VAL A 78 10.51 -23.51 2.12
N ARG A 79 10.50 -22.22 2.47
CA ARG A 79 9.24 -21.44 2.48
C ARG A 79 8.76 -21.18 1.06
N CYS A 80 9.67 -21.01 0.10
CA CYS A 80 9.35 -20.89 -1.31
C CYS A 80 8.66 -22.13 -1.87
N GLY A 81 9.20 -23.32 -1.60
CA GLY A 81 8.56 -24.58 -1.97
C GLY A 81 7.16 -24.71 -1.37
N LYS A 82 6.97 -24.22 -0.13
CA LYS A 82 5.64 -24.17 0.51
C LYS A 82 4.69 -23.17 -0.15
N THR A 83 5.17 -22.01 -0.58
CA THR A 83 4.40 -21.02 -1.34
C THR A 83 3.87 -21.64 -2.62
N ILE A 84 4.75 -22.22 -3.44
CA ILE A 84 4.38 -22.90 -4.69
C ILE A 84 3.39 -24.05 -4.40
N PHE A 85 3.68 -24.85 -3.37
CA PHE A 85 2.83 -25.98 -2.98
C PHE A 85 1.41 -25.54 -2.63
N THR A 86 1.25 -24.53 -1.77
CA THR A 86 -0.07 -24.06 -1.37
C THR A 86 -0.80 -23.38 -2.51
N ALA A 87 -0.11 -22.62 -3.37
CA ALA A 87 -0.71 -22.02 -4.56
C ALA A 87 -1.32 -23.09 -5.50
N LEU A 88 -0.57 -24.15 -5.80
CA LEU A 88 -1.01 -25.22 -6.71
C LEU A 88 -2.04 -26.15 -6.08
N LYS A 89 -1.82 -26.60 -4.84
CA LYS A 89 -2.72 -27.54 -4.15
C LYS A 89 -4.11 -26.93 -3.93
N ARG A 90 -4.17 -25.63 -3.64
CA ARG A 90 -5.39 -24.97 -3.14
C ARG A 90 -6.13 -24.17 -4.22
N ALA A 91 -5.64 -24.16 -5.45
CA ALA A 91 -6.32 -23.53 -6.58
C ALA A 91 -7.44 -24.40 -7.13
N VAL A 92 -8.45 -23.75 -7.70
CA VAL A 92 -9.52 -24.41 -8.47
C VAL A 92 -8.98 -24.86 -9.84
N LYS A 93 -8.13 -24.05 -10.48
CA LYS A 93 -7.60 -24.31 -11.83
C LYS A 93 -6.07 -24.20 -11.88
N PRO A 94 -5.35 -25.15 -11.26
CA PRO A 94 -3.89 -25.10 -11.16
C PRO A 94 -3.15 -25.20 -12.51
N ASP A 95 -3.81 -25.69 -13.55
CA ASP A 95 -3.28 -25.82 -14.91
C ASP A 95 -3.06 -24.45 -15.62
N ARG A 96 -3.70 -23.40 -15.10
CA ARG A 96 -3.55 -22.03 -15.61
C ARG A 96 -2.24 -21.36 -15.21
N PHE A 97 -1.48 -21.91 -14.26
CA PHE A 97 -0.35 -21.19 -13.69
C PHE A 97 0.96 -21.47 -14.42
N ARG A 98 1.79 -20.43 -14.52
CA ARG A 98 3.20 -20.52 -14.90
C ARG A 98 4.00 -19.77 -13.84
N PHE A 99 4.85 -20.48 -13.11
CA PHE A 99 5.68 -19.89 -12.07
C PHE A 99 7.01 -19.44 -12.65
N GLY A 100 7.40 -18.20 -12.39
CA GLY A 100 8.72 -17.66 -12.64
C GLY A 100 9.44 -17.37 -11.33
N ILE A 101 10.39 -18.23 -10.96
CA ILE A 101 11.09 -18.14 -9.67
C ILE A 101 12.52 -17.68 -9.90
N VAL A 102 12.88 -16.50 -9.42
CA VAL A 102 14.28 -16.06 -9.33
C VAL A 102 14.81 -16.48 -7.96
N GLU A 103 15.72 -17.45 -7.92
CA GLU A 103 16.33 -17.93 -6.66
C GLU A 103 17.79 -17.51 -6.56
N GLN A 104 18.16 -16.83 -5.47
CA GLN A 104 19.52 -16.35 -5.21
C GLN A 104 20.12 -17.18 -4.08
N LEU A 105 21.08 -18.04 -4.39
CA LEU A 105 21.46 -19.19 -3.55
C LEU A 105 22.98 -19.33 -3.33
N LEU A 106 23.33 -20.00 -2.24
CA LEU A 106 24.58 -20.76 -2.10
C LEU A 106 24.33 -22.23 -2.49
N ASP A 107 25.40 -22.97 -2.83
CA ASP A 107 25.30 -24.38 -3.21
C ASP A 107 24.66 -25.28 -2.13
N THR A 108 24.77 -24.86 -0.86
CA THR A 108 24.22 -25.58 0.31
C THR A 108 22.77 -25.24 0.61
N ASP A 109 22.21 -24.21 -0.03
CA ASP A 109 20.86 -23.77 0.30
C ASP A 109 19.80 -24.73 -0.29
N PRO A 110 18.69 -24.98 0.42
CA PRO A 110 17.56 -25.68 -0.14
C PRO A 110 16.98 -24.88 -1.32
N LYS A 111 16.62 -25.57 -2.40
CA LYS A 111 16.08 -24.96 -3.63
C LYS A 111 14.56 -24.99 -3.63
N CYS A 112 13.93 -23.96 -4.20
CA CYS A 112 12.48 -23.83 -4.23
C CYS A 112 11.77 -25.06 -4.83
N LEU A 113 12.24 -25.51 -6.00
CA LEU A 113 11.62 -26.60 -6.73
C LEU A 113 11.79 -27.96 -6.01
N ASP A 114 12.96 -28.18 -5.42
CA ASP A 114 13.23 -29.43 -4.68
C ASP A 114 12.33 -29.53 -3.44
N GLU A 115 12.18 -28.44 -2.69
CA GLU A 115 11.31 -28.38 -1.51
C GLU A 115 9.82 -28.50 -1.88
N TYR A 116 9.41 -27.90 -3.01
CA TYR A 116 8.08 -28.13 -3.58
C TYR A 116 7.86 -29.62 -3.89
N CYS A 117 8.79 -30.28 -4.59
CA CYS A 117 8.64 -31.67 -5.00
C CYS A 117 8.60 -32.64 -3.80
N LYS A 118 9.30 -32.34 -2.70
CA LYS A 118 9.17 -33.10 -1.44
C LYS A 118 7.74 -33.04 -0.90
N LEU A 119 7.14 -31.86 -0.86
CA LEU A 119 5.75 -31.67 -0.41
C LEU A 119 4.75 -32.35 -1.38
N ALA A 120 4.98 -32.22 -2.68
CA ALA A 120 4.14 -32.83 -3.71
C ALA A 120 4.14 -34.37 -3.62
N ALA A 121 5.30 -35.00 -3.38
CA ALA A 121 5.40 -36.46 -3.24
C ALA A 121 4.64 -37.00 -2.01
N ILE A 122 4.56 -36.23 -0.93
CA ILE A 122 3.78 -36.60 0.27
C ILE A 122 2.28 -36.46 0.00
N GLU A 123 1.87 -35.38 -0.67
CA GLU A 123 0.47 -35.08 -0.96
C GLU A 123 -0.13 -36.00 -2.02
N TRP A 124 0.66 -36.32 -3.05
CA TRP A 124 0.24 -37.10 -4.21
C TRP A 124 1.15 -38.32 -4.40
N PRO A 125 1.15 -39.28 -3.46
CA PRO A 125 2.09 -40.41 -3.44
C PRO A 125 1.94 -41.37 -4.62
N GLN A 126 0.80 -41.31 -5.32
CA GLN A 126 0.54 -42.11 -6.52
C GLN A 126 1.23 -41.58 -7.78
N ASP A 127 1.73 -40.34 -7.75
CA ASP A 127 2.41 -39.74 -8.90
C ASP A 127 3.88 -40.21 -8.92
N THR A 128 4.32 -40.77 -10.03
CA THR A 128 5.72 -41.23 -10.20
C THR A 128 6.70 -40.08 -10.42
N GLU A 129 6.19 -38.94 -10.90
CA GLU A 129 6.94 -37.72 -11.15
C GLU A 129 6.41 -36.59 -10.28
N CYS A 130 7.23 -35.57 -10.04
CA CYS A 130 6.81 -34.39 -9.30
C CYS A 130 5.66 -33.66 -10.04
N ARG A 131 4.43 -33.77 -9.51
CA ARG A 131 3.23 -33.14 -10.06
C ARG A 131 3.49 -31.65 -10.33
N TYR A 132 2.98 -31.14 -11.45
CA TYR A 132 3.10 -29.72 -11.87
C TYR A 132 4.52 -29.15 -11.99
N LYS A 133 5.58 -29.96 -11.90
CA LYS A 133 6.97 -29.51 -12.09
C LYS A 133 7.15 -28.70 -13.39
N ASN A 134 6.48 -29.11 -14.47
CA ASN A 134 6.56 -28.44 -15.78
C ASN A 134 5.90 -27.05 -15.80
N PHE A 135 5.18 -26.65 -14.75
CA PHE A 135 4.61 -25.30 -14.63
C PHE A 135 5.56 -24.34 -13.92
N ILE A 136 6.72 -24.81 -13.45
CA ILE A 136 7.64 -24.05 -12.62
C ILE A 136 8.96 -23.85 -13.36
N GLN A 137 9.22 -22.61 -13.77
CA GLN A 137 10.51 -22.19 -14.29
C GLN A 137 11.32 -21.55 -13.16
N VAL A 138 12.56 -21.98 -13.01
CA VAL A 138 13.50 -21.43 -12.03
C VAL A 138 14.66 -20.76 -12.75
N ASN A 139 15.03 -19.56 -12.30
CA ASN A 139 16.19 -18.80 -12.73
C ASN A 139 17.17 -18.70 -11.53
N PRO A 140 18.05 -19.69 -11.35
CA PRO A 140 18.98 -19.71 -10.24
C PRO A 140 20.13 -18.72 -10.47
N ARG A 141 20.52 -18.02 -9.40
CA ARG A 141 21.59 -17.03 -9.37
C ARG A 141 22.48 -17.25 -8.14
N PRO A 142 23.79 -16.97 -8.24
CA PRO A 142 24.63 -16.93 -7.05
C PRO A 142 24.15 -15.86 -6.06
N ALA A 143 24.04 -16.20 -4.77
CA ALA A 143 23.67 -15.25 -3.72
C ALA A 143 24.66 -14.07 -3.61
N ALA A 144 25.92 -14.27 -4.02
CA ALA A 144 26.94 -13.23 -4.06
C ALA A 144 26.63 -12.11 -5.08
N GLU A 145 25.82 -12.40 -6.11
CA GLU A 145 25.39 -11.43 -7.12
C GLU A 145 24.11 -10.68 -6.70
N ALA A 146 23.48 -11.06 -5.58
CA ALA A 146 22.26 -10.43 -5.11
C ALA A 146 22.50 -8.98 -4.69
N SER A 147 21.66 -8.07 -5.18
CA SER A 147 21.73 -6.65 -4.88
C SER A 147 20.41 -6.01 -4.48
N GLY A 148 19.37 -6.79 -4.15
CA GLY A 148 18.12 -6.28 -3.57
C GLY A 148 16.87 -6.54 -4.40
N CYS A 149 15.72 -6.09 -3.88
CA CYS A 149 14.39 -6.44 -4.41
C CYS A 149 14.16 -5.94 -5.84
N THR A 150 14.57 -4.71 -6.17
CA THR A 150 14.35 -4.12 -7.50
C THR A 150 15.01 -4.93 -8.61
N THR A 151 16.29 -5.26 -8.44
CA THR A 151 17.05 -6.07 -9.40
C THR A 151 16.49 -7.49 -9.54
N ALA A 152 16.05 -8.10 -8.43
CA ALA A 152 15.45 -9.44 -8.46
C ALA A 152 14.09 -9.42 -9.15
N ARG A 153 13.23 -8.44 -8.87
CA ARG A 153 11.94 -8.28 -9.54
C ARG A 153 12.09 -7.91 -11.02
N HIS A 154 13.13 -7.16 -11.39
CA HIS A 154 13.47 -6.93 -12.80
C HIS A 154 13.75 -8.25 -13.52
N LEU A 155 14.58 -9.14 -12.93
CA LEU A 155 14.84 -10.46 -13.49
C LEU A 155 13.58 -11.33 -13.55
N GLN A 156 12.70 -11.21 -12.55
CA GLN A 156 11.43 -11.93 -12.52
C GLN A 156 10.51 -11.48 -13.66
N GLN A 157 10.42 -10.17 -13.94
CA GLN A 157 9.61 -9.66 -15.06
C GLN A 157 10.07 -10.22 -16.42
N GLN A 158 11.35 -10.52 -16.60
CA GLN A 158 11.88 -11.11 -17.84
C GLN A 158 11.37 -12.55 -18.09
N MET A 159 10.76 -13.18 -17.08
CA MET A 159 10.17 -14.51 -17.19
C MET A 159 8.70 -14.49 -17.62
N ILE A 160 8.10 -13.29 -17.73
CA ILE A 160 6.74 -13.10 -18.22
C ILE A 160 6.74 -13.25 -19.75
N GLN A 161 5.80 -14.04 -20.26
CA GLN A 161 5.60 -14.28 -21.69
C GLN A 161 4.28 -13.63 -22.13
N ASP A 162 3.37 -14.42 -22.68
CA ASP A 162 2.07 -14.01 -23.21
C ASP A 162 0.91 -14.28 -22.22
N GLU A 163 1.19 -14.52 -20.93
CA GLU A 163 0.15 -14.70 -19.93
C GLU A 163 -0.74 -13.45 -19.82
N GLU A 164 -2.00 -13.68 -19.43
CA GLU A 164 -3.02 -12.63 -19.35
C GLU A 164 -2.94 -11.89 -18.02
N PHE A 165 -2.80 -12.64 -16.92
CA PHE A 165 -2.71 -12.12 -15.56
C PHE A 165 -1.34 -12.40 -14.97
N CYS A 166 -0.85 -11.46 -14.18
CA CYS A 166 0.41 -11.55 -13.47
C CYS A 166 0.15 -11.38 -11.97
N LEU A 167 0.76 -12.25 -11.17
CA LEU A 167 0.83 -12.17 -9.72
C LEU A 167 2.30 -12.07 -9.32
N GLN A 168 2.71 -10.95 -8.73
CA GLN A 168 3.95 -10.89 -7.95
C GLN A 168 3.64 -11.20 -6.49
N VAL A 169 4.47 -12.06 -5.90
CA VAL A 169 4.29 -12.58 -4.55
C VAL A 169 5.64 -12.87 -3.89
N ASP A 170 5.75 -12.60 -2.60
CA ASP A 170 6.93 -12.96 -1.80
C ASP A 170 7.07 -14.47 -1.66
N GLY A 171 8.32 -14.96 -1.68
CA GLY A 171 8.67 -16.39 -1.64
C GLY A 171 8.36 -17.12 -0.33
N HIS A 172 7.58 -16.52 0.57
CA HIS A 172 7.13 -17.14 1.82
C HIS A 172 5.67 -16.78 2.10
N SER A 173 4.88 -16.70 1.04
CA SER A 173 3.43 -16.52 1.09
C SER A 173 2.69 -17.85 1.19
N ILE A 174 1.49 -17.84 1.76
CA ILE A 174 0.60 -19.00 1.91
C ILE A 174 -0.76 -18.66 1.33
N PHE A 175 -1.22 -19.48 0.39
CA PHE A 175 -2.51 -19.33 -0.28
C PHE A 175 -3.61 -20.13 0.40
N THR A 176 -4.86 -19.66 0.37
CA THR A 176 -6.03 -20.39 0.89
C THR A 176 -6.74 -21.21 -0.19
N ASN A 177 -7.67 -22.07 0.21
CA ASN A 177 -8.53 -22.83 -0.71
C ASN A 177 -9.33 -21.89 -1.62
N GLY A 178 -9.33 -22.17 -2.92
CA GLY A 178 -10.06 -21.44 -3.96
C GLY A 178 -9.52 -20.03 -4.27
N TRP A 179 -8.28 -19.72 -3.84
CA TRP A 179 -7.73 -18.36 -3.91
C TRP A 179 -7.76 -17.75 -5.32
N ASP A 180 -7.54 -18.55 -6.35
CA ASP A 180 -7.38 -18.13 -7.75
C ASP A 180 -8.68 -17.57 -8.34
N GLU A 181 -9.78 -18.29 -8.19
CA GLU A 181 -11.09 -17.83 -8.63
C GLU A 181 -11.59 -16.68 -7.75
N ILE A 182 -11.28 -16.67 -6.44
CA ILE A 182 -11.64 -15.54 -5.57
C ILE A 182 -10.88 -14.27 -5.98
N MET A 183 -9.57 -14.35 -6.23
CA MET A 183 -8.75 -13.21 -6.63
C MET A 183 -9.15 -12.66 -8.01
N LEU A 184 -9.46 -13.54 -8.96
CA LEU A 184 -10.00 -13.15 -10.28
C LEU A 184 -11.36 -12.48 -10.17
N ASN A 185 -12.27 -13.03 -9.37
CA ASN A 185 -13.58 -12.42 -9.14
C ASN A 185 -13.44 -11.08 -8.43
N GLU A 186 -12.53 -10.96 -7.47
CA GLU A 186 -12.23 -9.72 -6.78
C GLU A 186 -11.73 -8.64 -7.76
N TRP A 187 -10.78 -8.98 -8.62
CA TRP A 187 -10.29 -8.08 -9.66
C TRP A 187 -11.39 -7.69 -10.64
N LYS A 188 -12.22 -8.66 -11.07
CA LYS A 188 -13.36 -8.40 -11.97
C LYS A 188 -14.38 -7.47 -11.35
N ARG A 189 -14.64 -7.57 -10.04
CA ARG A 189 -15.58 -6.70 -9.31
C ARG A 189 -15.16 -5.24 -9.37
N ILE A 190 -13.85 -4.95 -9.47
CA ILE A 190 -13.35 -3.57 -9.63
C ILE A 190 -13.94 -2.94 -10.89
N ASP A 191 -14.09 -3.70 -11.98
CA ASP A 191 -14.51 -3.21 -13.30
C ASP A 191 -13.57 -2.13 -13.88
N ASN A 192 -12.26 -2.37 -13.77
CA ASN A 192 -11.22 -1.57 -14.40
C ASN A 192 -10.13 -2.49 -15.01
N GLU A 193 -9.96 -2.48 -16.33
CA GLU A 193 -8.96 -3.29 -17.05
C GLU A 193 -7.52 -2.94 -16.66
N MET A 194 -7.30 -1.71 -16.19
CA MET A 194 -6.02 -1.19 -15.75
C MET A 194 -5.79 -1.37 -14.23
N ALA A 195 -6.63 -2.17 -13.56
CA ALA A 195 -6.54 -2.38 -12.12
C ALA A 195 -5.38 -3.28 -11.71
N ILE A 196 -4.77 -2.94 -10.58
CA ILE A 196 -3.78 -3.74 -9.86
C ILE A 196 -4.24 -3.90 -8.41
N LEU A 197 -4.55 -5.12 -7.98
CA LEU A 197 -4.73 -5.43 -6.58
C LEU A 197 -3.36 -5.45 -5.90
N SER A 198 -3.12 -4.63 -4.88
CA SER A 198 -1.85 -4.60 -4.16
C SER A 198 -1.98 -4.18 -2.71
N VAL A 199 -1.21 -4.83 -1.84
CA VAL A 199 -1.15 -4.57 -0.40
C VAL A 199 0.06 -5.28 0.24
N TYR A 200 0.36 -4.98 1.50
CA TYR A 200 1.12 -5.89 2.37
C TYR A 200 0.16 -6.95 2.93
N PRO A 201 0.33 -8.25 2.59
CA PRO A 201 -0.54 -9.29 3.12
C PRO A 201 -0.42 -9.39 4.65
N HIS A 202 -1.51 -9.82 5.30
CA HIS A 202 -1.50 -10.16 6.72
C HIS A 202 -0.53 -11.29 7.03
N ASP A 203 -0.03 -11.33 8.28
CA ASP A 203 0.64 -12.53 8.79
C ASP A 203 -0.34 -13.71 8.89
N LEU A 204 0.18 -14.93 9.01
CA LEU A 204 -0.62 -16.16 8.97
C LEU A 204 -1.65 -16.25 10.11
N HIS A 205 -1.24 -15.93 11.34
CA HIS A 205 -2.03 -16.09 12.58
C HIS A 205 -2.91 -17.36 12.55
N ASP A 206 -4.21 -17.24 12.84
CA ASP A 206 -5.25 -18.26 12.66
C ASP A 206 -6.11 -17.98 11.42
N PHE A 207 -5.61 -17.15 10.49
CA PHE A 207 -6.34 -16.74 9.28
C PHE A 207 -6.28 -17.77 8.15
N VAL A 208 -5.36 -18.75 8.25
CA VAL A 208 -5.35 -19.93 7.40
C VAL A 208 -5.60 -21.15 8.28
N LYS A 209 -6.77 -21.78 8.13
CA LYS A 209 -7.11 -22.99 8.88
C LYS A 209 -6.22 -24.16 8.43
N GLU A 210 -6.13 -25.19 9.26
CA GLU A 210 -5.30 -26.38 8.99
C GLU A 210 -5.67 -27.04 7.64
N ASN A 211 -6.96 -27.11 7.31
CA ASN A 211 -7.47 -27.63 6.04
C ASN A 211 -7.24 -26.68 4.85
N GLY A 212 -6.67 -25.50 5.06
CA GLY A 212 -6.44 -24.47 4.05
C GLY A 212 -7.57 -23.48 3.83
N ASP A 213 -8.68 -23.61 4.55
CA ASP A 213 -9.79 -22.66 4.44
C ASP A 213 -9.39 -21.28 4.96
N ASN A 214 -9.94 -20.26 4.31
CA ASN A 214 -9.70 -18.88 4.67
C ASN A 214 -10.51 -18.49 5.91
N ASN A 215 -9.86 -17.81 6.85
CA ASN A 215 -10.44 -17.22 8.04
C ASN A 215 -10.05 -15.74 8.14
N ALA A 216 -10.29 -14.99 7.05
CA ALA A 216 -9.88 -13.60 6.94
C ALA A 216 -10.50 -12.72 8.05
N PRO A 217 -9.71 -11.82 8.65
CA PRO A 217 -10.20 -10.86 9.63
C PRO A 217 -11.13 -9.82 8.98
N ASP A 218 -12.01 -9.20 9.79
CA ASP A 218 -12.90 -8.12 9.35
C ASP A 218 -12.18 -6.77 9.16
N TRP A 219 -10.87 -6.76 9.40
CA TRP A 219 -9.99 -5.62 9.35
C TRP A 219 -8.81 -5.97 8.42
N ILE A 220 -8.68 -5.23 7.33
CA ILE A 220 -7.74 -5.54 6.25
C ILE A 220 -6.72 -4.42 6.06
N PRO A 221 -5.51 -4.72 5.57
CA PRO A 221 -4.49 -3.71 5.38
C PRO A 221 -4.82 -2.81 4.18
N HIS A 222 -4.41 -1.55 4.27
CA HIS A 222 -4.48 -0.55 3.20
C HIS A 222 -3.26 0.37 3.26
N LEU A 223 -2.60 0.54 2.12
CA LEU A 223 -1.42 1.40 2.02
C LEU A 223 -1.86 2.81 1.65
N CYS A 224 -1.62 3.76 2.55
CA CYS A 224 -2.00 5.15 2.32
C CYS A 224 -1.12 6.17 3.04
N THR A 225 -0.05 5.74 3.72
CA THR A 225 0.84 6.63 4.48
C THR A 225 2.27 6.45 3.99
N ILE A 226 2.98 7.56 3.84
CA ILE A 226 4.43 7.56 3.61
C ILE A 226 5.15 8.18 4.81
N VAL A 227 6.40 7.80 4.99
CA VAL A 227 7.33 8.38 5.96
C VAL A 227 8.67 8.62 5.27
N LYS A 228 9.50 9.48 5.84
CA LYS A 228 10.86 9.67 5.36
C LYS A 228 11.73 8.49 5.76
N GLY A 229 12.24 7.76 4.77
CA GLY A 229 13.19 6.67 4.95
C GLY A 229 14.55 7.15 5.49
N GLY A 230 15.40 6.20 5.91
CA GLY A 230 16.72 6.52 6.47
C GLY A 230 17.66 7.17 5.45
N ASN A 231 17.44 6.90 4.18
CA ASN A 231 18.13 7.54 3.06
C ASN A 231 17.48 8.87 2.63
N GLY A 232 16.40 9.32 3.27
CA GLY A 232 15.66 10.53 2.92
C GLY A 232 14.66 10.38 1.76
N LEU A 233 14.52 9.19 1.17
CA LEU A 233 13.50 8.88 0.17
C LEU A 233 12.17 8.50 0.84
N ALA A 234 11.07 8.51 0.08
CA ALA A 234 9.78 8.08 0.57
C ALA A 234 9.78 6.58 0.86
N ARG A 235 9.41 6.21 2.08
CA ARG A 235 9.12 4.84 2.49
C ARG A 235 7.63 4.72 2.75
N ILE A 236 6.99 3.66 2.26
CA ILE A 236 5.61 3.37 2.63
C ILE A 236 5.60 2.94 4.11
N GLY A 237 4.77 3.60 4.91
CA GLY A 237 4.62 3.28 6.33
C GLY A 237 3.93 1.93 6.54
N SER A 238 3.73 1.55 7.81
CA SER A 238 2.89 0.38 8.11
C SER A 238 1.49 0.57 7.55
N ALA A 239 0.86 -0.53 7.12
CA ALA A 239 -0.48 -0.48 6.57
C ALA A 239 -1.48 0.08 7.59
N SER A 240 -2.33 1.01 7.12
CA SER A 240 -3.55 1.41 7.84
C SER A 240 -4.60 0.32 7.71
N ILE A 241 -5.63 0.35 8.55
CA ILE A 241 -6.58 -0.76 8.67
C ILE A 241 -7.97 -0.33 8.23
N ILE A 242 -8.54 -1.00 7.23
CA ILE A 242 -9.94 -0.83 6.82
C ILE A 242 -10.81 -1.88 7.53
N HIS A 243 -11.78 -1.41 8.30
CA HIS A 243 -12.83 -2.22 8.92
C HIS A 243 -14.06 -2.32 8.02
N GLY A 244 -14.60 -3.53 7.90
CA GLY A 244 -15.82 -3.77 7.11
C GLY A 244 -15.61 -3.61 5.61
N SER A 245 -14.40 -3.89 5.10
CA SER A 245 -14.10 -3.81 3.66
C SER A 245 -14.83 -4.91 2.89
N LYS A 246 -15.94 -4.55 2.25
CA LYS A 246 -16.74 -5.45 1.41
C LYS A 246 -16.36 -5.41 -0.07
N PHE A 247 -15.64 -4.39 -0.51
CA PHE A 247 -15.31 -4.13 -1.91
C PHE A 247 -13.87 -3.59 -2.02
N PRO A 248 -13.13 -3.90 -3.10
CA PRO A 248 -11.77 -3.37 -3.31
C PRO A 248 -11.71 -1.85 -3.19
N GLN A 249 -10.72 -1.35 -2.44
CA GLN A 249 -10.58 0.07 -2.16
C GLN A 249 -9.46 0.69 -2.99
N LEU A 250 -9.77 1.71 -3.79
CA LEU A 250 -8.77 2.48 -4.53
C LEU A 250 -7.71 3.03 -3.58
N SER A 251 -6.44 2.83 -3.92
CA SER A 251 -5.24 3.19 -3.16
C SER A 251 -4.25 3.96 -4.05
N ALA A 252 -3.43 4.79 -3.43
CA ALA A 252 -2.35 5.49 -4.12
C ALA A 252 -1.00 4.76 -4.05
N LEU A 253 -0.86 3.79 -3.16
CA LEU A 253 0.44 3.18 -2.82
C LEU A 253 0.44 1.69 -3.15
N TRP A 254 1.61 1.20 -3.58
CA TRP A 254 1.83 -0.18 -4.00
C TRP A 254 2.64 -0.93 -2.94
N GLY A 255 2.31 -2.19 -2.70
CA GLY A 255 3.06 -3.07 -1.80
C GLY A 255 3.62 -4.28 -2.55
N GLY A 256 4.88 -4.60 -2.33
CA GLY A 256 5.55 -5.69 -3.05
C GLY A 256 5.12 -7.10 -2.68
N GLY A 257 4.45 -7.28 -1.53
CA GLY A 257 4.05 -8.59 -1.03
C GLY A 257 2.88 -9.22 -1.78
N LEU A 258 2.03 -8.40 -2.42
CA LEU A 258 0.98 -8.83 -3.34
C LEU A 258 0.82 -7.76 -4.43
N SER A 259 0.90 -8.17 -5.69
CA SER A 259 0.56 -7.34 -6.85
C SER A 259 -0.09 -8.22 -7.92
N PHE A 260 -1.40 -8.11 -8.09
CA PHE A 260 -2.19 -8.91 -9.05
C PHE A 260 -2.93 -8.03 -10.04
N GLY A 261 -2.75 -8.29 -11.33
CA GLY A 261 -3.47 -7.59 -12.39
C GLY A 261 -3.14 -8.18 -13.75
N LYS A 262 -3.45 -7.46 -14.82
CA LYS A 262 -3.08 -7.87 -16.17
C LYS A 262 -1.57 -7.84 -16.37
N CYS A 263 -1.01 -8.84 -17.04
CA CYS A 263 0.43 -8.87 -17.34
C CYS A 263 0.89 -7.73 -18.25
N HIS A 264 -0.01 -7.08 -19.00
CA HIS A 264 0.39 -5.87 -19.73
C HIS A 264 0.88 -4.76 -18.78
N ALA A 265 0.46 -4.74 -17.50
CA ALA A 265 1.03 -3.86 -16.48
C ALA A 265 2.52 -4.09 -16.26
N GLU A 266 2.92 -5.34 -16.07
CA GLU A 266 4.32 -5.71 -15.84
C GLU A 266 5.18 -5.54 -17.11
N ARG A 267 4.62 -5.80 -18.30
CA ARG A 267 5.31 -5.62 -19.58
C ARG A 267 5.49 -4.14 -19.96
N ASN A 268 4.49 -3.30 -19.70
CA ASN A 268 4.51 -1.89 -20.08
C ASN A 268 5.23 -1.02 -19.05
N VAL A 269 5.34 -1.49 -17.81
CA VAL A 269 5.98 -0.74 -16.71
C VAL A 269 7.15 -1.57 -16.18
N PRO A 270 8.33 -1.51 -16.81
CA PRO A 270 9.48 -2.29 -16.39
C PRO A 270 10.05 -1.78 -15.07
N ILE A 271 10.51 -2.70 -14.22
CA ILE A 271 11.23 -2.38 -12.97
C ILE A 271 12.67 -2.00 -13.30
N ASP A 272 13.12 -0.89 -12.72
CA ASP A 272 14.43 -0.30 -12.99
C ASP A 272 15.58 -1.17 -12.48
N SER A 273 16.35 -1.75 -13.41
CA SER A 273 17.50 -2.61 -13.10
C SER A 273 18.69 -1.84 -12.54
N HIS A 274 18.73 -0.51 -12.67
CA HIS A 274 19.85 0.34 -12.25
C HIS A 274 19.66 0.91 -10.84
N THR A 275 18.93 0.18 -9.99
CA THR A 275 18.67 0.57 -8.59
C THR A 275 19.14 -0.48 -7.57
N PRO A 276 20.38 -1.04 -7.67
CA PRO A 276 20.88 -1.98 -6.67
C PRO A 276 20.95 -1.34 -5.28
N TRP A 277 20.64 -2.13 -4.25
CA TRP A 277 20.63 -1.76 -2.84
C TRP A 277 19.58 -0.70 -2.46
N LEU A 278 18.60 -0.46 -3.34
CA LEU A 278 17.44 0.38 -3.03
C LEU A 278 16.44 -0.40 -2.15
N TRP A 279 15.98 0.25 -1.09
CA TRP A 279 14.88 -0.24 -0.25
C TRP A 279 13.84 0.86 -0.05
N ASP A 280 14.18 1.88 0.74
CA ASP A 280 13.35 3.08 0.86
C ASP A 280 13.33 3.80 -0.50
N GLY A 281 12.14 3.95 -1.08
CA GLY A 281 11.89 4.58 -2.38
C GLY A 281 11.31 3.63 -3.44
N GLU A 282 11.67 2.35 -3.42
CA GLU A 282 11.34 1.42 -4.53
C GLU A 282 9.83 1.25 -4.72
N GLU A 283 9.08 1.05 -3.65
CA GLU A 283 7.64 0.82 -3.72
C GLU A 283 6.86 2.10 -4.06
N PHE A 284 7.33 3.25 -3.57
CA PHE A 284 6.74 4.55 -3.92
C PHE A 284 6.94 4.87 -5.40
N VAL A 285 8.16 4.66 -5.92
CA VAL A 285 8.46 4.80 -7.35
C VAL A 285 7.67 3.80 -8.18
N ARG A 286 7.47 2.57 -7.70
CA ARG A 286 6.62 1.57 -8.38
C ARG A 286 5.17 2.03 -8.48
N ALA A 287 4.61 2.59 -7.40
CA ALA A 287 3.26 3.15 -7.40
C ALA A 287 3.12 4.32 -8.40
N ALA A 288 4.07 5.26 -8.37
CA ALA A 288 4.11 6.39 -9.30
C ALA A 288 4.25 5.93 -10.76
N ASN A 289 5.09 4.93 -11.02
CA ASN A 289 5.26 4.35 -12.35
C ASN A 289 3.96 3.73 -12.86
N PHE A 290 3.30 2.86 -12.09
CA PHE A 290 2.00 2.31 -12.50
C PHE A 290 0.98 3.41 -12.78
N TRP A 291 0.86 4.38 -11.87
CA TRP A 291 -0.15 5.42 -11.97
C TRP A 291 0.03 6.32 -13.20
N THR A 292 1.26 6.74 -13.46
CA THR A 292 1.61 7.57 -14.64
C THR A 292 1.48 6.83 -15.97
N HIS A 293 1.55 5.49 -15.96
CA HIS A 293 1.25 4.64 -17.12
C HIS A 293 -0.23 4.28 -17.26
N GLY A 294 -1.11 4.84 -16.41
CA GLY A 294 -2.56 4.71 -16.50
C GLY A 294 -3.15 3.54 -15.70
N TYR A 295 -2.35 2.86 -14.88
CA TYR A 295 -2.83 1.80 -14.00
C TYR A 295 -3.34 2.38 -12.67
N ASP A 296 -4.33 1.72 -12.07
CA ASP A 296 -4.90 2.12 -10.79
C ASP A 296 -4.75 1.00 -9.77
N ILE A 297 -4.31 1.34 -8.55
CA ILE A 297 -4.02 0.38 -7.50
C ILE A 297 -5.20 0.28 -6.55
N TYR A 298 -5.52 -0.94 -6.12
CA TYR A 298 -6.61 -1.21 -5.18
C TYR A 298 -6.12 -2.14 -4.08
N SER A 299 -6.48 -1.87 -2.83
CA SER A 299 -6.36 -2.87 -1.78
C SER A 299 -7.50 -3.89 -1.94
N PRO A 300 -7.22 -5.20 -1.81
CA PRO A 300 -8.27 -6.22 -1.83
C PRO A 300 -9.31 -5.97 -0.73
N SER A 301 -10.56 -6.41 -0.91
CA SER A 301 -11.52 -6.47 0.19
C SER A 301 -11.22 -7.66 1.12
N ARG A 302 -12.04 -7.82 2.16
CA ARG A 302 -12.02 -9.03 2.99
C ARG A 302 -12.19 -10.31 2.16
N LEU A 303 -13.00 -10.27 1.10
CA LEU A 303 -13.18 -11.41 0.21
C LEU A 303 -11.88 -11.73 -0.54
N GLY A 304 -11.20 -10.71 -1.06
CA GLY A 304 -9.94 -10.84 -1.79
C GLY A 304 -8.71 -11.14 -0.92
N THR A 305 -8.85 -11.20 0.40
CA THR A 305 -7.77 -11.55 1.33
C THR A 305 -7.57 -13.06 1.37
N VAL A 306 -6.93 -13.62 0.34
CA VAL A 306 -6.77 -15.08 0.12
C VAL A 306 -5.32 -15.57 0.14
N MET A 307 -4.40 -14.65 0.45
CA MET A 307 -2.98 -14.90 0.54
C MET A 307 -2.43 -14.16 1.75
N TYR A 308 -1.54 -14.83 2.48
CA TYR A 308 -0.94 -14.35 3.72
C TYR A 308 0.57 -14.48 3.63
N HIS A 309 1.29 -13.62 4.32
CA HIS A 309 2.74 -13.57 4.30
C HIS A 309 3.30 -14.16 5.61
N ASN A 310 4.33 -15.00 5.54
CA ASN A 310 4.95 -15.54 6.74
C ASN A 310 6.04 -14.58 7.27
N TYR A 311 5.71 -13.77 8.28
CA TYR A 311 6.65 -12.81 8.89
C TYR A 311 7.62 -13.42 9.93
N SER A 312 7.70 -14.75 10.02
CA SER A 312 8.72 -15.40 10.85
C SER A 312 10.13 -15.12 10.32
N ALA A 313 11.12 -15.27 11.22
CA ALA A 313 12.49 -14.88 10.96
C ALA A 313 13.04 -15.52 9.68
N LYS A 314 13.64 -14.69 8.83
CA LYS A 314 14.25 -15.14 7.58
C LYS A 314 15.54 -15.93 7.82
N PRO A 315 15.83 -16.97 7.01
CA PRO A 315 17.02 -17.81 7.17
C PRO A 315 18.32 -17.07 6.84
N ALA A 316 18.26 -16.08 5.94
CA ALA A 316 19.41 -15.27 5.55
C ALA A 316 19.02 -13.81 5.35
N ASN A 317 19.99 -12.91 5.52
CA ASN A 317 19.82 -11.48 5.30
C ASN A 317 20.66 -11.02 4.11
N PHE A 318 20.02 -10.58 3.02
CA PHE A 318 20.72 -10.14 1.81
C PHE A 318 21.64 -8.94 2.03
N TRP A 319 21.39 -8.13 3.07
CA TRP A 319 22.26 -7.03 3.45
C TRP A 319 23.66 -7.50 3.88
N LYS A 320 23.80 -8.75 4.36
CA LYS A 320 25.07 -9.42 4.65
C LYS A 320 25.68 -10.00 3.36
N SER A 321 25.96 -9.11 2.41
CA SER A 321 26.57 -9.44 1.12
C SER A 321 28.09 -9.55 1.22
N SER A 322 28.69 -10.36 0.34
CA SER A 322 30.14 -10.47 0.16
C SER A 322 30.74 -9.41 -0.77
N VAL A 323 29.90 -8.53 -1.35
CA VAL A 323 30.37 -7.42 -2.19
C VAL A 323 31.24 -6.46 -1.38
N ASP A 324 32.29 -5.94 -2.01
CA ASP A 324 33.19 -4.95 -1.41
C ASP A 324 32.37 -3.78 -0.80
N PRO A 325 32.60 -3.40 0.47
CA PRO A 325 31.82 -2.37 1.14
C PRO A 325 31.83 -1.01 0.43
N ALA A 326 32.95 -0.61 -0.18
CA ALA A 326 33.04 0.68 -0.88
C ALA A 326 32.26 0.64 -2.20
N VAL A 327 32.33 -0.47 -2.94
CA VAL A 327 31.51 -0.69 -4.15
C VAL A 327 30.02 -0.69 -3.80
N LYS A 328 29.63 -1.42 -2.74
CA LYS A 328 28.24 -1.45 -2.28
C LYS A 328 27.74 -0.06 -1.89
N ALA A 329 28.54 0.70 -1.13
CA ALA A 329 28.20 2.06 -0.72
C ALA A 329 28.00 2.99 -1.92
N LEU A 330 28.92 2.96 -2.90
CA LEU A 330 28.81 3.77 -4.12
C LEU A 330 27.57 3.40 -4.95
N ASN A 331 27.29 2.11 -5.12
CA ASN A 331 26.10 1.65 -5.83
C ASN A 331 24.81 2.06 -5.10
N THR A 332 24.79 1.96 -3.77
CA THR A 332 23.67 2.41 -2.94
C THR A 332 23.42 3.91 -3.12
N GLU A 333 24.46 4.73 -3.07
CA GLU A 333 24.36 6.18 -3.29
C GLU A 333 23.82 6.50 -4.69
N ARG A 334 24.36 5.86 -5.73
CA ARG A 334 23.90 6.04 -7.12
C ARG A 334 22.43 5.67 -7.31
N SER A 335 21.98 4.57 -6.71
CA SER A 335 20.57 4.16 -6.72
C SER A 335 19.65 5.18 -6.04
N HIS A 336 20.07 5.69 -4.87
CA HIS A 336 19.30 6.73 -4.19
C HIS A 336 19.23 8.02 -5.03
N ASN A 337 20.34 8.44 -5.63
CA ASN A 337 20.38 9.62 -6.48
C ASN A 337 19.61 9.44 -7.79
N ARG A 338 19.54 8.22 -8.32
CA ARG A 338 18.71 7.89 -9.48
C ARG A 338 17.22 8.08 -9.18
N VAL A 339 16.76 7.62 -8.01
CA VAL A 339 15.38 7.84 -7.56
C VAL A 339 15.11 9.33 -7.34
N ARG A 340 16.05 10.08 -6.74
CA ARG A 340 15.93 11.54 -6.59
C ARG A 340 15.79 12.23 -7.94
N LEU A 341 16.64 11.86 -8.90
CA LEU A 341 16.59 12.40 -10.26
C LEU A 341 15.23 12.14 -10.92
N GLN A 342 14.72 10.91 -10.84
CA GLN A 342 13.39 10.56 -11.38
C GLN A 342 12.28 11.38 -10.73
N LEU A 343 12.30 11.53 -9.40
CA LEU A 343 11.28 12.25 -8.64
C LEU A 343 11.43 13.78 -8.65
N GLY A 344 12.46 14.32 -9.30
CA GLY A 344 12.75 15.76 -9.30
C GLY A 344 13.18 16.31 -7.94
N ILE A 345 13.79 15.48 -7.10
CA ILE A 345 14.34 15.86 -5.80
C ILE A 345 15.80 16.28 -5.98
N ASP A 346 16.19 17.42 -5.41
CA ASP A 346 17.58 17.88 -5.43
C ASP A 346 18.54 16.87 -4.77
N PHE A 347 19.72 16.69 -5.36
CA PHE A 347 20.78 15.85 -4.82
C PHE A 347 22.17 16.33 -5.23
N LYS A 348 23.19 15.79 -4.56
CA LYS A 348 24.61 15.97 -4.90
C LYS A 348 25.25 14.59 -5.01
N GLY A 349 26.34 14.50 -5.77
CA GLY A 349 27.10 13.27 -5.93
C GLY A 349 26.82 12.54 -7.24
N GLN A 350 27.27 11.29 -7.33
CA GLN A 350 27.18 10.50 -8.55
C GLN A 350 25.79 9.89 -8.73
N VAL A 351 25.35 9.75 -9.97
CA VAL A 351 24.10 9.08 -10.35
C VAL A 351 24.36 8.15 -11.52
N ASP A 352 23.70 7.00 -11.53
CA ASP A 352 23.64 6.15 -12.73
C ASP A 352 22.52 6.66 -13.64
N ALA A 353 22.89 7.23 -14.77
CA ALA A 353 21.98 7.77 -15.77
C ALA A 353 21.70 6.79 -16.94
N SER A 354 22.11 5.53 -16.82
CA SER A 354 21.92 4.51 -17.85
C SER A 354 20.43 4.24 -18.09
N GLU A 355 20.03 4.15 -19.37
CA GLU A 355 18.67 3.79 -19.81
C GLU A 355 17.54 4.60 -19.11
N LEU A 356 17.77 5.86 -18.73
CA LEU A 356 16.73 6.67 -18.06
C LEU A 356 15.45 6.82 -18.90
N ASP A 357 15.60 6.84 -20.24
CA ASP A 357 14.51 6.89 -21.21
C ASP A 357 13.62 5.63 -21.17
N LYS A 358 14.20 4.46 -20.90
CA LYS A 358 13.49 3.19 -20.74
C LYS A 358 12.67 3.11 -19.46
N TYR A 359 13.14 3.78 -18.40
CA TYR A 359 12.54 3.75 -17.05
C TYR A 359 11.91 5.10 -16.66
N GLN A 360 11.52 5.91 -17.65
CA GLN A 360 10.82 7.16 -17.41
C GLN A 360 9.38 6.93 -16.94
N PHE A 361 8.81 7.91 -16.25
CA PHE A 361 7.40 7.89 -15.91
C PHE A 361 6.52 7.91 -17.16
N GLY A 362 5.31 7.36 -17.03
CA GLY A 362 4.37 7.27 -18.14
C GLY A 362 3.75 8.62 -18.48
N SER A 363 3.08 8.68 -19.63
CA SER A 363 2.43 9.89 -20.12
C SER A 363 0.91 9.87 -19.98
N ALA A 364 0.30 8.78 -19.49
CA ALA A 364 -1.16 8.69 -19.35
C ALA A 364 -1.69 9.76 -18.39
N ARG A 365 -0.93 9.97 -17.31
CA ARG A 365 -1.08 11.03 -16.30
C ARG A 365 0.32 11.44 -15.83
N SER A 366 0.51 12.68 -15.42
CA SER A 366 1.81 13.22 -15.01
C SER A 366 2.20 12.84 -13.58
N LEU A 367 3.51 12.88 -13.28
CA LEU A 367 4.01 12.70 -11.90
C LEU A 367 3.45 13.76 -10.94
N HIS A 368 3.22 14.98 -11.41
CA HIS A 368 2.63 16.03 -10.59
C HIS A 368 1.19 15.68 -10.18
N GLU A 369 0.38 15.19 -11.11
CA GLU A 369 -0.99 14.72 -10.80
C GLU A 369 -0.95 13.51 -9.83
N PHE A 370 0.06 12.64 -9.92
CA PHE A 370 0.24 11.56 -8.93
C PHE A 370 0.46 12.11 -7.52
N PHE A 371 1.31 13.12 -7.32
CA PHE A 371 1.51 13.73 -6.00
C PHE A 371 0.22 14.33 -5.44
N GLN A 372 -0.63 14.93 -6.29
CA GLN A 372 -1.94 15.43 -5.87
C GLN A 372 -2.89 14.29 -5.50
N PHE A 373 -2.95 13.24 -6.32
CA PHE A 373 -3.78 12.05 -6.09
C PHE A 373 -3.39 11.32 -4.80
N ALA A 374 -2.09 11.10 -4.60
CA ALA A 374 -1.53 10.49 -3.40
C ALA A 374 -1.53 11.44 -2.19
N LYS A 375 -1.84 12.73 -2.38
CA LYS A 375 -1.76 13.78 -1.35
C LYS A 375 -0.40 13.80 -0.65
N VAL A 376 0.67 13.59 -1.43
CA VAL A 376 2.04 13.43 -0.93
C VAL A 376 2.86 14.68 -1.24
N ARG A 377 3.69 15.05 -0.27
CA ARG A 377 4.80 15.99 -0.45
C ARG A 377 6.10 15.30 -0.08
N LEU A 378 7.13 15.47 -0.91
CA LEU A 378 8.42 14.82 -0.73
C LEU A 378 9.45 15.70 -0.01
N ASP A 379 9.06 16.91 0.40
CA ASP A 379 9.86 17.78 1.25
C ASP A 379 9.57 17.53 2.74
N GLY A 380 10.46 18.03 3.61
CA GLY A 380 10.31 17.89 5.05
C GLY A 380 10.44 16.45 5.57
N PHE A 381 9.53 16.07 6.49
CA PHE A 381 9.52 14.78 7.19
C PHE A 381 8.54 13.75 6.60
N MET A 382 7.71 14.12 5.62
CA MET A 382 6.70 13.31 4.90
C MET A 382 5.56 12.68 5.76
N ASN A 383 5.74 12.55 7.07
CA ASN A 383 4.83 11.93 8.04
C ASN A 383 3.45 12.62 8.18
N GLU A 384 3.32 13.86 7.72
CA GLU A 384 2.06 14.63 7.76
C GLU A 384 1.16 14.34 6.54
N THR A 385 1.68 13.67 5.52
CA THR A 385 0.97 13.43 4.25
C THR A 385 0.46 11.99 4.14
N ASN A 386 -0.80 11.83 3.72
CA ASN A 386 -1.42 10.52 3.52
C ASN A 386 -2.57 10.58 2.50
N SER A 387 -2.79 9.46 1.82
CA SER A 387 -3.88 9.22 0.87
C SER A 387 -5.03 8.42 1.48
N CYS A 388 -5.21 8.43 2.81
CA CYS A 388 -6.12 7.51 3.50
C CYS A 388 -7.61 7.91 3.39
N GLN A 389 -7.91 9.09 2.88
CA GLN A 389 -9.28 9.54 2.61
C GLN A 389 -9.82 8.85 1.36
N GLN A 390 -11.14 8.98 1.11
CA GLN A 390 -11.73 8.47 -0.13
C GLN A 390 -11.01 9.05 -1.36
N LEU A 391 -10.45 8.16 -2.17
CA LEU A 391 -9.85 8.49 -3.45
C LEU A 391 -10.88 8.30 -4.58
N HIS A 392 -10.66 9.01 -5.67
CA HIS A 392 -11.48 8.95 -6.86
C HIS A 392 -10.58 8.73 -8.07
N TRP A 393 -11.06 7.93 -9.02
CA TRP A 393 -10.40 7.71 -10.28
C TRP A 393 -10.18 9.04 -11.00
N VAL A 394 -8.96 9.23 -11.50
CA VAL A 394 -8.54 10.44 -12.21
C VAL A 394 -8.47 10.09 -13.71
N PRO A 395 -9.27 10.77 -14.56
CA PRO A 395 -9.22 10.59 -16.01
C PRO A 395 -7.82 10.76 -16.59
N TYR A 396 -7.54 10.12 -17.72
CA TYR A 396 -6.23 10.16 -18.35
C TYR A 396 -6.03 11.48 -19.11
N SER A 397 -5.03 12.27 -18.71
CA SER A 397 -4.59 13.47 -19.42
C SER A 397 -4.12 13.14 -20.84
N ASN A 398 -3.61 11.93 -21.06
CA ASN A 398 -3.39 11.34 -22.38
C ASN A 398 -4.01 9.93 -22.45
N ALA A 399 -5.28 9.83 -22.85
CA ALA A 399 -5.95 8.55 -22.97
C ALA A 399 -5.38 7.63 -24.06
N THR A 400 -4.71 8.18 -25.09
CA THR A 400 -4.29 7.40 -26.28
C THR A 400 -3.37 6.24 -25.93
N VAL A 401 -2.50 6.39 -24.92
CA VAL A 401 -1.61 5.32 -24.47
C VAL A 401 -2.37 4.19 -23.76
N VAL A 402 -3.44 4.50 -23.04
CA VAL A 402 -4.31 3.49 -22.41
C VAL A 402 -5.18 2.81 -23.46
N GLU A 403 -5.74 3.58 -24.38
CA GLU A 403 -6.55 3.08 -25.51
C GLU A 403 -5.78 2.10 -26.41
N ALA A 404 -4.45 2.27 -26.53
CA ALA A 404 -3.59 1.36 -27.28
C ALA A 404 -3.36 0.03 -26.55
N ILE A 405 -3.46 0.01 -25.22
CA ILE A 405 -3.29 -1.19 -24.39
C ILE A 405 -4.58 -2.02 -24.38
N VAL A 406 -5.73 -1.36 -24.25
CA VAL A 406 -7.03 -2.04 -24.12
C VAL A 406 -7.55 -2.53 -25.48
N ALA A 407 -7.50 -3.84 -25.71
CA ALA A 407 -7.73 -4.45 -27.01
C ALA A 407 -9.19 -4.44 -27.54
N ASN A 408 -10.14 -3.88 -26.79
CA ASN A 408 -11.57 -3.92 -27.11
C ASN A 408 -12.11 -2.65 -27.80
N GLY A 409 -11.23 -1.72 -28.18
CA GLY A 409 -11.63 -0.46 -28.81
C GLY A 409 -12.30 0.52 -27.85
N TRP A 410 -12.13 0.34 -26.54
CA TRP A 410 -12.52 1.35 -25.56
C TRP A 410 -11.84 2.69 -25.86
N LYS A 411 -12.61 3.77 -25.74
CA LYS A 411 -12.16 5.15 -25.93
C LYS A 411 -12.62 5.98 -24.74
N MET A 412 -11.73 6.81 -24.21
CA MET A 412 -12.11 7.75 -23.17
C MET A 412 -12.90 8.89 -23.81
N LYS A 413 -14.22 8.76 -23.84
CA LYS A 413 -15.10 9.74 -24.50
C LYS A 413 -15.11 11.05 -23.71
N THR A 414 -14.24 11.99 -24.06
CA THR A 414 -14.45 13.41 -23.74
C THR A 414 -15.63 13.89 -24.57
N LEU A 415 -16.69 14.39 -23.95
CA LEU A 415 -17.81 14.94 -24.71
C LEU A 415 -17.34 16.16 -25.49
N ASP A 416 -17.78 16.24 -26.75
CA ASP A 416 -17.67 17.43 -27.57
C ASP A 416 -18.42 18.59 -26.87
N PRO A 417 -17.79 19.75 -26.60
CA PRO A 417 -18.44 20.88 -25.93
C PRO A 417 -19.76 21.31 -26.56
N ALA A 418 -19.98 21.00 -27.84
CA ALA A 418 -21.20 21.31 -28.58
C ALA A 418 -22.47 20.58 -28.08
N VAL A 419 -22.35 19.52 -27.28
CA VAL A 419 -23.52 18.77 -26.77
C VAL A 419 -24.08 19.37 -25.47
N TYR A 420 -23.38 20.33 -24.86
CA TYR A 420 -23.82 20.97 -23.62
C TYR A 420 -25.07 21.86 -23.78
N ASP A 421 -25.34 22.35 -25.01
CA ASP A 421 -26.42 23.32 -25.25
C ASP A 421 -27.79 22.66 -25.49
N HIS A 422 -27.85 21.37 -25.83
CA HIS A 422 -29.11 20.75 -26.25
C HIS A 422 -29.95 20.15 -25.11
N ASP A 423 -29.33 19.81 -23.97
CA ASP A 423 -30.01 19.10 -22.88
C ASP A 423 -30.49 20.00 -21.73
N ILE A 424 -30.12 21.29 -21.71
CA ILE A 424 -30.68 22.26 -20.75
C ILE A 424 -32.02 22.86 -21.25
N ALA A 425 -32.30 22.79 -22.55
CA ALA A 425 -33.50 23.36 -23.15
C ALA A 425 -34.83 22.61 -22.87
N LYS A 426 -34.82 21.52 -22.07
CA LYS A 426 -36.01 20.71 -21.75
C LYS A 426 -36.35 20.57 -20.27
N ALA A 427 -35.84 21.45 -19.41
CA ALA A 427 -36.36 21.58 -18.04
C ALA A 427 -37.63 22.47 -18.04
N PRO A 428 -38.73 22.09 -17.34
CA PRO A 428 -39.93 22.94 -17.23
C PRO A 428 -39.60 24.24 -16.50
N GLN A 429 -39.85 25.38 -17.14
CA GLN A 429 -39.68 26.71 -16.55
C GLN A 429 -40.60 26.88 -15.34
N ALA A 430 -40.01 26.98 -14.15
CA ALA A 430 -40.68 27.53 -12.97
C ALA A 430 -40.76 29.07 -13.10
N GLN A 431 -41.91 29.62 -12.73
CA GLN A 431 -42.31 31.01 -12.94
C GLN A 431 -41.32 32.05 -12.37
N GLN A 432 -41.13 33.10 -13.17
CA GLN A 432 -40.36 34.31 -12.89
C GLN A 432 -40.84 35.04 -11.63
N GLY A 433 -39.93 35.23 -10.68
CA GLY A 433 -39.99 36.25 -9.64
C GLY A 433 -39.09 37.43 -10.01
N ASN A 434 -39.73 38.58 -10.21
CA ASN A 434 -39.18 39.84 -10.69
C ASN A 434 -38.20 40.48 -9.68
N ARG A 435 -36.94 40.82 -10.06
CA ARG A 435 -36.23 41.98 -9.47
C ARG A 435 -35.10 42.52 -10.33
N GLN A 436 -35.12 43.85 -10.41
CA GLN A 436 -34.39 44.82 -11.22
C GLN A 436 -32.87 44.69 -11.36
N LYS A 437 -32.42 45.09 -12.56
CA LYS A 437 -31.06 45.48 -12.95
C LYS A 437 -30.47 46.58 -12.05
N ALA A 438 -29.20 46.43 -11.71
CA ALA A 438 -28.26 47.55 -11.61
C ALA A 438 -26.91 47.07 -12.18
N ALA A 439 -26.43 47.78 -13.19
CA ALA A 439 -25.08 47.66 -13.74
C ALA A 439 -24.07 48.34 -12.81
N VAL A 440 -22.78 47.98 -12.95
CA VAL A 440 -21.64 48.91 -13.14
C VAL A 440 -20.31 48.14 -13.05
N ASP A 441 -19.64 48.11 -14.20
CA ASP A 441 -18.21 48.30 -14.52
C ASP A 441 -17.08 47.43 -13.96
N GLU A 442 -16.41 46.79 -14.93
CA GLU A 442 -15.02 46.34 -14.92
C GLU A 442 -14.03 47.51 -14.81
N VAL A 443 -12.97 47.35 -14.01
CA VAL A 443 -11.68 48.02 -14.22
C VAL A 443 -10.55 47.04 -13.87
N ALA A 444 -9.64 46.84 -14.82
CA ALA A 444 -8.38 46.13 -14.67
C ALA A 444 -7.21 47.14 -14.47
N PRO A 445 -5.92 46.72 -14.39
CA PRO A 445 -5.07 46.82 -13.21
C PRO A 445 -4.00 47.93 -13.31
N SER A 446 -3.31 48.23 -12.19
CA SER A 446 -2.11 49.07 -12.19
C SER A 446 -0.93 48.37 -11.49
N GLN A 447 0.21 48.37 -12.18
CA GLN A 447 1.51 47.94 -11.71
C GLN A 447 2.24 49.04 -10.92
N ASP A 448 3.18 48.55 -10.10
CA ASP A 448 4.55 49.05 -9.88
C ASP A 448 4.88 49.83 -8.60
N MET A 449 5.95 49.37 -7.91
CA MET A 449 7.06 50.14 -7.33
C MET A 449 7.96 49.27 -6.43
N THR A 450 9.26 49.38 -6.73
CA THR A 450 10.49 48.73 -6.27
C THR A 450 10.97 48.96 -4.82
N GLU A 451 11.76 47.99 -4.34
CA GLU A 451 13.00 48.02 -3.52
C GLU A 451 13.07 48.63 -2.10
N THR A 452 13.52 47.83 -1.13
CA THR A 452 14.82 47.89 -0.41
C THR A 452 14.72 47.27 1.00
N GLY A 453 15.80 46.61 1.47
CA GLY A 453 16.02 46.38 2.91
C GLY A 453 16.61 45.02 3.30
N ALA A 454 17.94 44.96 3.37
CA ALA A 454 18.70 43.90 4.03
C ALA A 454 18.49 43.91 5.55
N GLY A 455 18.54 42.73 6.18
CA GLY A 455 18.52 42.57 7.64
C GLY A 455 18.97 41.16 8.01
N GLU A 456 20.25 41.06 8.37
CA GLU A 456 20.91 39.87 8.92
C GLU A 456 20.28 39.46 10.25
N ALA A 457 20.16 38.14 10.48
CA ALA A 457 19.96 37.58 11.82
C ALA A 457 20.85 36.34 11.97
N GLU A 458 21.96 36.59 12.66
CA GLU A 458 22.94 35.66 13.18
C GLU A 458 22.32 34.77 14.27
N VAL A 459 22.42 33.44 14.14
CA VAL A 459 22.18 32.51 15.26
C VAL A 459 23.34 31.52 15.37
N VAL A 460 24.22 31.89 16.29
CA VAL A 460 25.13 31.11 17.16
C VAL A 460 25.14 29.60 16.97
N VAL A 461 26.29 29.09 16.54
CA VAL A 461 26.72 27.69 16.63
C VAL A 461 27.52 27.50 17.92
N THR A 462 27.19 26.46 18.70
CA THR A 462 28.15 25.82 19.61
C THR A 462 28.13 24.30 19.43
N PRO A 463 29.29 23.63 19.41
CA PRO A 463 29.47 22.23 19.00
C PRO A 463 29.43 21.28 20.21
N LEU A 464 29.12 19.99 19.95
CA LEU A 464 29.43 18.74 20.70
C LEU A 464 28.35 17.72 20.24
N ASP A 465 28.59 16.46 19.88
CA ASP A 465 29.75 15.59 20.03
C ASP A 465 29.69 14.48 18.96
N VAL A 466 30.86 13.96 18.58
CA VAL A 466 31.03 12.89 17.60
C VAL A 466 30.61 11.55 18.22
N GLY A 467 29.53 10.96 17.69
CA GLY A 467 29.10 9.59 17.99
C GLY A 467 28.87 8.81 16.70
N THR A 468 29.76 7.86 16.42
CA THR A 468 29.65 6.92 15.31
C THR A 468 28.41 6.03 15.44
N GLU A 469 27.36 6.29 14.65
CA GLU A 469 26.24 5.36 14.52
C GLU A 469 26.47 4.38 13.36
N ARG A 470 26.45 3.09 13.73
CA ARG A 470 26.48 1.96 12.82
C ARG A 470 25.17 1.90 12.04
N ASN A 471 25.32 1.85 10.73
CA ASN A 471 24.24 1.79 9.77
C ASN A 471 23.69 0.34 9.67
N ASP A 472 22.86 -0.07 10.63
CA ASP A 472 22.12 -1.33 10.58
C ASP A 472 20.73 -1.09 9.98
N GLY A 473 20.67 -0.95 8.65
CA GLY A 473 19.44 -0.90 7.84
C GLY A 473 18.72 -2.25 7.75
N GLY A 474 18.49 -2.91 8.88
CA GLY A 474 17.92 -4.24 8.98
C GLY A 474 17.00 -4.39 10.18
N GLY A 475 15.95 -3.57 10.24
CA GLY A 475 14.87 -3.73 11.23
C GLY A 475 14.04 -4.97 10.94
N ASN A 476 14.15 -5.97 11.81
CA ASN A 476 13.12 -6.99 12.02
C ASN A 476 11.92 -6.28 12.68
N ASP A 477 11.07 -5.61 11.90
CA ASP A 477 9.82 -5.08 12.43
C ASP A 477 8.78 -6.20 12.44
N ARG A 478 8.74 -6.94 13.55
CA ARG A 478 7.53 -7.68 13.93
C ARG A 478 6.47 -6.64 14.28
N PRO A 479 5.26 -6.66 13.69
CA PRO A 479 4.13 -6.02 14.34
C PRO A 479 3.85 -6.81 15.63
N ILE A 480 4.12 -6.21 16.78
CA ILE A 480 3.67 -6.75 18.06
C ILE A 480 2.16 -6.53 18.12
N MET A 481 1.37 -7.46 17.60
CA MET A 481 0.01 -7.65 18.08
C MET A 481 0.08 -8.48 19.36
N ARG A 482 -0.10 -7.82 20.50
CA ARG A 482 -0.46 -8.51 21.75
C ARG A 482 -1.82 -9.15 21.55
N HIS A 483 -1.89 -10.48 21.56
CA HIS A 483 -3.13 -11.18 21.86
C HIS A 483 -3.57 -10.78 23.27
N VAL A 484 -4.66 -10.02 23.34
CA VAL A 484 -5.43 -9.85 24.57
C VAL A 484 -6.37 -11.04 24.66
N GLN A 485 -6.04 -11.99 25.52
CA GLN A 485 -7.05 -12.77 26.24
C GLN A 485 -7.03 -12.32 27.72
N PRO A 486 -8.20 -12.29 28.37
CA PRO A 486 -8.46 -11.35 29.44
C PRO A 486 -7.95 -11.86 30.78
N GLU A 487 -6.93 -11.23 31.32
CA GLU A 487 -6.69 -11.24 32.76
C GLU A 487 -6.56 -9.80 33.29
N SER A 488 -7.52 -9.47 34.17
CA SER A 488 -7.50 -8.44 35.21
C SER A 488 -6.44 -7.33 35.08
N GLY A 489 -6.91 -6.18 34.59
CA GLY A 489 -6.09 -5.00 34.32
C GLY A 489 -5.38 -4.39 35.53
N ARG A 490 -4.21 -3.81 35.24
CA ARG A 490 -3.64 -2.65 35.96
C ARG A 490 -3.18 -1.59 34.94
N PRO A 491 -3.24 -0.29 35.29
CA PRO A 491 -3.40 0.79 34.33
C PRO A 491 -2.07 1.45 33.93
N VAL A 492 -2.16 2.16 32.81
CA VAL A 492 -1.17 3.03 32.16
C VAL A 492 -0.57 4.06 33.12
N GLU A 493 0.75 4.25 33.03
CA GLU A 493 1.52 5.27 33.73
C GLU A 493 1.16 6.69 33.25
N THR A 494 0.17 7.28 33.89
CA THR A 494 -0.01 8.74 34.02
C THR A 494 -0.06 9.18 35.48
N PHE A 495 0.36 8.30 36.41
CA PHE A 495 0.21 8.48 37.87
C PHE A 495 1.52 8.64 38.65
N GLY A 496 2.68 8.74 37.98
CA GLY A 496 3.97 8.90 38.68
C GLY A 496 4.04 10.19 39.50
N PHE A 497 3.75 11.35 38.90
CA PHE A 497 3.93 12.63 39.58
C PHE A 497 2.95 12.88 40.75
N MET A 498 1.70 12.42 40.67
CA MET A 498 0.74 12.57 41.78
C MET A 498 0.96 11.56 42.92
N ALA A 499 1.35 10.32 42.62
CA ALA A 499 1.57 9.31 43.64
C ALA A 499 2.80 9.61 44.52
N TRP A 500 3.89 10.10 43.92
CA TRP A 500 5.06 10.57 44.66
C TRP A 500 4.76 11.85 45.47
N GLY A 501 3.93 12.75 44.93
CA GLY A 501 3.47 13.93 45.67
C GLY A 501 2.63 13.56 46.90
N PHE A 502 1.66 12.65 46.75
CA PHE A 502 0.84 12.20 47.88
C PHE A 502 1.68 11.45 48.93
N LEU A 503 2.62 10.61 48.50
CA LEU A 503 3.52 9.91 49.40
C LEU A 503 4.43 10.89 50.17
N ALA A 504 4.94 11.94 49.52
CA ALA A 504 5.73 12.98 50.18
C ALA A 504 4.93 13.75 51.24
N VAL A 505 3.66 14.05 50.97
CA VAL A 505 2.77 14.71 51.94
C VAL A 505 2.47 13.79 53.13
N VAL A 506 2.18 12.50 52.89
CA VAL A 506 1.95 11.52 53.96
C VAL A 506 3.18 11.34 54.83
N LEU A 507 4.37 11.25 54.22
CA LEU A 507 5.63 11.14 54.95
C LEU A 507 5.95 12.41 55.75
N ALA A 508 5.65 13.60 55.21
CA ALA A 508 5.81 14.85 55.95
C ALA A 508 4.86 14.94 57.16
N VAL A 509 3.60 14.50 57.01
CA VAL A 509 2.64 14.46 58.12
C VAL A 509 3.06 13.43 59.18
N LEU A 510 3.49 12.24 58.77
CA LEU A 510 4.01 11.22 59.70
C LEU A 510 5.27 11.69 60.41
N PHE A 511 6.16 12.40 59.71
CA PHE A 511 7.35 12.98 60.31
C PHE A 511 6.97 14.02 61.38
N VAL A 512 6.03 14.93 61.11
CA VAL A 512 5.54 15.90 62.10
C VAL A 512 4.84 15.21 63.29
N MET A 513 4.13 14.11 63.04
CA MET A 513 3.40 13.38 64.10
C MET A 513 4.30 12.52 64.99
N LEU A 514 5.42 12.01 64.47
CA LEU A 514 6.27 11.03 65.15
C LEU A 514 7.66 11.56 65.55
N SER A 515 8.15 12.63 64.90
CA SER A 515 9.44 13.24 65.24
C SER A 515 9.40 13.91 66.62
N ASN A 516 10.51 13.85 67.35
CA ASN A 516 10.70 14.56 68.63
C ASN A 516 11.48 15.88 68.48
N ASP A 517 11.67 16.36 67.25
CA ASP A 517 12.35 17.62 67.01
C ASP A 517 11.46 18.83 67.43
N ARG A 518 12.14 19.94 67.77
CA ARG A 518 11.48 21.13 68.34
C ARG A 518 10.47 21.77 67.37
N ILE A 519 10.66 21.66 66.06
CA ILE A 519 9.78 22.24 65.03
C ILE A 519 8.51 21.39 64.94
N SER A 520 8.62 20.07 64.83
CA SER A 520 7.47 19.16 64.83
C SER A 520 6.65 19.24 66.13
N HIS A 521 7.32 19.43 67.28
CA HIS A 521 6.65 19.67 68.55
C HIS A 521 5.85 21.00 68.57
N ALA A 522 6.42 22.08 68.05
CA ALA A 522 5.73 23.37 67.95
C ALA A 522 4.52 23.31 67.00
N ILE A 523 4.64 22.60 65.87
CA ILE A 523 3.54 22.42 64.92
C ILE A 523 2.39 21.63 65.58
N ARG A 524 2.67 20.52 66.29
CA ARG A 524 1.62 19.76 67.00
C ARG A 524 0.93 20.59 68.09
N GLN A 525 1.65 21.46 68.79
CA GLN A 525 1.08 22.33 69.82
C GLN A 525 0.14 23.41 69.25
N ASN A 526 0.35 23.85 68.02
CA ASN A 526 -0.54 24.81 67.34
C ASN A 526 -1.87 24.19 66.86
N PHE A 527 -1.99 22.86 66.80
CA PHE A 527 -3.22 22.15 66.39
C PHE A 527 -4.06 21.59 67.55
N VAL A 528 -3.63 21.79 68.81
CA VAL A 528 -4.41 21.43 70.00
C VAL A 528 -5.01 22.71 70.61
N SER A 529 -6.27 23.02 70.27
CA SER A 529 -7.02 24.08 70.96
C SER A 529 -7.34 23.70 72.41
N PRO A 530 -7.33 24.65 73.37
CA PRO A 530 -7.70 24.35 74.76
C PRO A 530 -9.20 24.10 74.88
N GLN A 531 -9.61 22.94 75.40
CA GLN A 531 -10.98 22.74 75.86
C GLN A 531 -11.28 23.66 77.05
N HIS A 532 -12.38 24.39 76.92
CA HIS A 532 -12.91 25.31 77.92
C HIS A 532 -13.39 24.56 79.16
N ARG A 533 -13.04 25.09 80.34
CA ARG A 533 -13.72 24.82 81.62
C ARG A 533 -15.13 25.40 81.59
N SER A 534 -16.12 24.63 82.08
CA SER A 534 -17.26 25.10 82.90
C SER A 534 -17.68 23.91 83.79
N ARG A 535 -17.72 24.00 85.13
CA ARG A 535 -18.84 24.52 85.96
C ARG A 535 -20.18 24.08 85.35
N ASP A 536 -20.98 23.19 85.97
CA ASP A 536 -21.31 22.98 87.38
C ASP A 536 -21.43 21.49 87.76
#